data_AF-A0A0D8HL07-F1
#
_entry.id   AF-A0A0D8HL07-F1
#
_cell.length_a   1.000
_cell.length_b   1.000
_cell.length_c   1.000
_cell.angle_alpha   90.00
_cell.angle_beta   90.00
_cell.angle_gamma   90.00
#
_symmetry.space_group_name_H-M   'P 1'
#
loop_
_entity.id
_entity.type
_entity.pdbx_description
1 polymer ?
#
loop_
_entity_poly.entity_id
_entity_poly.type
_entity_poly.pdbx_seq_one_letter_code
_entity_poly.pdbx_strand_id
1 'polypeptide(L)'
;MPGDKNHLERLLTGWSKSEEITVARLRHIVGISVIAQMLDGLRDDQRIPRIAFKGGSALVMRFGTKARATKDLDAAFRGNLELAVSLITEKAEIGWCGFTGRVTEPQPIETLIGSTTAIRFKIKLAYRNKDFMTIPFEMSTEEAASLNEPEVIALAISLKRVQLIEPAAIAFLPIRF
;
A
#
# COMPACT_ATOMS: atom_id res chain seq x y z
N MET A 1 11.67 10.99 12.95
CA MET A 1 11.65 10.71 11.50
C MET A 1 13.06 10.84 10.93
N PRO A 2 13.48 9.95 10.01
CA PRO A 2 14.81 10.01 9.41
C PRO A 2 15.07 11.34 8.69
N GLY A 3 16.26 11.91 8.84
CA GLY A 3 16.62 13.21 8.25
C GLY A 3 16.66 13.22 6.71
N ASP A 4 17.04 12.09 6.11
CA ASP A 4 17.17 11.89 4.66
C ASP A 4 17.01 10.40 4.29
N LYS A 5 17.06 10.10 2.99
CA LYS A 5 16.97 8.72 2.47
C LYS A 5 18.10 7.83 3.01
N ASN A 6 19.34 8.30 3.06
CA ASN A 6 20.48 7.49 3.51
C ASN A 6 20.36 7.11 4.99
N HIS A 7 19.82 7.99 5.83
CA HIS A 7 19.48 7.69 7.21
C HIS A 7 18.40 6.59 7.27
N LEU A 8 17.31 6.72 6.50
CA LEU A 8 16.28 5.67 6.41
C LEU A 8 16.86 4.30 5.98
N GLU A 9 17.72 4.28 4.96
CA GLU A 9 18.38 3.06 4.47
C GLU A 9 19.30 2.42 5.52
N ARG A 10 20.00 3.24 6.32
CA ARG A 10 20.80 2.73 7.46
C ARG A 10 19.92 2.09 8.53
N LEU A 11 18.76 2.67 8.83
CA LEU A 11 17.80 2.09 9.79
C LEU A 11 17.24 0.77 9.28
N LEU A 12 16.88 0.69 7.98
CA LEU A 12 16.47 -0.56 7.33
C LEU A 12 17.57 -1.63 7.40
N THR A 13 18.83 -1.23 7.20
CA THR A 13 20.00 -2.13 7.30
C THR A 13 20.19 -2.65 8.72
N GLY A 14 20.03 -1.80 9.74
CA GLY A 14 20.09 -2.22 11.15
C GLY A 14 18.96 -3.19 11.50
N TRP A 15 17.74 -2.88 11.06
CA TRP A 15 16.57 -3.74 11.31
C TRP A 15 16.69 -5.10 10.60
N SER A 16 17.19 -5.12 9.36
CA SER A 16 17.45 -6.35 8.59
C SER A 16 18.29 -7.36 9.38
N LYS A 17 19.35 -6.89 10.05
CA LYS A 17 20.24 -7.74 10.86
C LYS A 17 19.54 -8.33 12.08
N SER A 18 18.57 -7.63 12.67
CA SER A 18 17.89 -8.08 13.90
C SER A 18 16.80 -9.14 13.67
N GLU A 19 16.28 -9.27 12.45
CA GLU A 19 15.15 -10.15 12.13
C GLU A 19 15.49 -11.20 11.07
N GLU A 20 16.76 -11.30 10.66
CA GLU A 20 17.23 -12.21 9.59
C GLU A 20 16.46 -12.07 8.26
N ILE A 21 15.97 -10.86 7.97
CA ILE A 21 15.23 -10.54 6.75
C ILE A 21 16.10 -9.65 5.87
N THR A 22 16.06 -9.84 4.56
CA THR A 22 16.81 -8.99 3.63
C THR A 22 16.36 -7.53 3.67
N VAL A 23 17.30 -6.60 3.50
CA VAL A 23 17.00 -5.16 3.40
C VAL A 23 15.97 -4.88 2.30
N ALA A 24 16.06 -5.58 1.16
CA ALA A 24 15.10 -5.45 0.07
C ALA A 24 13.67 -5.81 0.48
N ARG A 25 13.50 -6.85 1.30
CA ARG A 25 12.20 -7.26 1.82
C ARG A 25 11.66 -6.25 2.84
N LEU A 26 12.48 -5.75 3.74
CA LEU A 26 12.06 -4.69 4.68
C LEU A 26 11.71 -3.40 3.95
N ARG A 27 12.50 -2.99 2.95
CA ARG A 27 12.21 -1.84 2.08
C ARG A 27 10.83 -2.00 1.45
N HIS A 28 10.51 -3.19 0.94
CA HIS A 28 9.20 -3.49 0.36
C HIS A 28 8.07 -3.41 1.39
N ILE A 29 8.25 -4.00 2.58
CA ILE A 29 7.25 -3.94 3.67
C ILE A 29 6.98 -2.49 4.08
N VAL A 30 8.03 -1.67 4.24
CA VAL A 30 7.87 -0.24 4.55
C VAL A 30 7.13 0.47 3.41
N GLY A 31 7.50 0.21 2.15
CA GLY A 31 6.86 0.84 1.00
C GLY A 31 5.37 0.53 0.88
N ILE A 32 4.96 -0.75 1.01
CA ILE A 32 3.53 -1.11 0.95
C ILE A 32 2.76 -0.53 2.15
N SER A 33 3.38 -0.46 3.34
CA SER A 33 2.77 0.11 4.54
C SER A 33 2.56 1.62 4.40
N VAL A 34 3.54 2.32 3.82
CA VAL A 34 3.46 3.76 3.50
C VAL A 34 2.34 4.03 2.50
N ILE A 35 2.25 3.25 1.41
CA ILE A 35 1.17 3.40 0.43
C ILE A 35 -0.17 3.13 1.09
N ALA A 36 -0.29 2.06 1.88
CA ALA A 36 -1.52 1.77 2.59
C ALA A 36 -1.96 2.94 3.48
N GLN A 37 -1.02 3.57 4.15
CA GLN A 37 -1.31 4.72 5.00
C GLN A 37 -1.65 6.00 4.23
N MET A 38 -1.01 6.25 3.08
CA MET A 38 -1.40 7.36 2.19
C MET A 38 -2.85 7.20 1.73
N LEU A 39 -3.27 5.96 1.44
CA LEU A 39 -4.59 5.65 0.88
C LEU A 39 -5.67 5.40 1.94
N ASP A 40 -5.33 5.26 3.23
CA ASP A 40 -6.31 5.11 4.32
C ASP A 40 -7.30 6.29 4.43
N GLY A 41 -6.90 7.46 3.93
CA GLY A 41 -7.77 8.64 3.83
C GLY A 41 -8.83 8.56 2.75
N LEU A 42 -8.83 7.53 1.90
CA LEU A 42 -9.86 7.31 0.88
C LEU A 42 -11.10 6.69 1.53
N ARG A 43 -11.90 7.57 2.12
CA ARG A 43 -13.17 7.25 2.78
C ARG A 43 -14.27 8.12 2.21
N ASP A 44 -15.51 7.65 2.26
CA ASP A 44 -16.67 8.49 1.96
C ASP A 44 -17.05 9.41 3.13
N ASP A 45 -18.11 10.19 2.96
CA ASP A 45 -18.61 11.15 3.95
C ASP A 45 -19.02 10.48 5.27
N GLN A 46 -19.30 9.17 5.24
CA GLN A 46 -19.63 8.34 6.40
C GLN A 46 -18.40 7.67 7.01
N ARG A 47 -17.18 8.05 6.58
CA ARG A 47 -15.89 7.48 6.99
C ARG A 47 -15.72 6.01 6.60
N ILE A 48 -16.55 5.48 5.71
CA ILE A 48 -16.45 4.10 5.24
C ILE A 48 -15.30 4.02 4.23
N PRO A 49 -14.38 3.03 4.35
CA PRO A 49 -13.30 2.86 3.39
C PRO A 49 -13.83 2.68 1.97
N ARG A 50 -13.31 3.49 1.04
CA ARG A 50 -13.51 3.30 -0.40
C ARG A 50 -12.47 2.37 -1.01
N ILE A 51 -11.40 2.10 -0.30
CA ILE A 51 -10.33 1.19 -0.70
C ILE A 51 -10.10 0.16 0.39
N ALA A 52 -9.87 -1.08 0.01
CA ALA A 52 -9.35 -2.10 0.92
C ALA A 52 -8.30 -2.97 0.24
N PHE A 53 -7.25 -3.30 0.98
CA PHE A 53 -6.14 -4.10 0.48
C PHE A 53 -6.46 -5.59 0.48
N LYS A 54 -5.97 -6.29 -0.53
CA LYS A 54 -6.15 -7.74 -0.71
C LYS A 54 -4.84 -8.41 -1.14
N GLY A 55 -4.92 -9.71 -1.42
CA GLY A 55 -3.81 -10.47 -1.97
C GLY A 55 -2.63 -10.67 -1.02
N GLY A 56 -1.46 -10.96 -1.58
CA GLY A 56 -0.27 -11.31 -0.79
C GLY A 56 0.22 -10.18 0.11
N SER A 57 0.16 -8.92 -0.36
CA SER A 57 0.67 -7.77 0.40
C SER A 57 -0.23 -7.46 1.59
N ALA A 58 -1.53 -7.71 1.48
CA ALA A 58 -2.43 -7.68 2.63
C ALA A 58 -2.04 -8.69 3.71
N LEU A 59 -1.68 -9.93 3.33
CA LEU A 59 -1.21 -10.94 4.30
C LEU A 59 0.10 -10.51 4.98
N VAL A 60 1.01 -9.87 4.24
CA VAL A 60 2.25 -9.32 4.80
C VAL A 60 1.97 -8.20 5.80
N MET A 61 1.04 -7.31 5.48
CA MET A 61 0.60 -6.27 6.38
C MET A 61 -0.10 -6.83 7.64
N ARG A 62 -0.85 -7.93 7.50
CA ARG A 62 -1.61 -8.62 8.56
C ARG A 62 -0.77 -9.48 9.49
N PHE A 63 0.25 -10.16 8.96
CA PHE A 63 1.01 -11.20 9.68
C PHE A 63 2.51 -10.93 9.72
N GLY A 64 2.94 -9.82 9.14
CA GLY A 64 4.32 -9.40 9.09
C GLY A 64 5.19 -10.31 8.24
N THR A 65 6.38 -10.58 8.75
CA THR A 65 7.50 -11.13 7.97
C THR A 65 7.42 -12.65 7.77
N LYS A 66 6.54 -13.32 8.52
CA LYS A 66 6.23 -14.75 8.35
C LYS A 66 5.41 -15.03 7.09
N ALA A 67 4.70 -14.03 6.57
CA ALA A 67 3.95 -14.17 5.33
C ALA A 67 4.88 -14.19 4.10
N ARG A 68 4.48 -14.98 3.09
CA ARG A 68 5.22 -15.13 1.83
C ARG A 68 5.54 -13.78 1.20
N ALA A 69 6.74 -13.66 0.64
CA ALA A 69 7.10 -12.50 -0.17
C ALA A 69 6.19 -12.35 -1.38
N THR A 70 5.71 -11.13 -1.59
CA THR A 70 5.03 -10.68 -2.80
C THR A 70 5.67 -9.35 -3.22
N LYS A 71 5.52 -8.99 -4.49
CA LYS A 71 6.06 -7.76 -5.06
C LYS A 71 4.98 -6.69 -5.26
N ASP A 72 3.75 -7.13 -5.45
CA ASP A 72 2.67 -6.27 -5.94
C ASP A 72 1.72 -5.92 -4.78
N LEU A 73 1.06 -4.78 -4.89
CA LEU A 73 0.06 -4.32 -3.94
C LEU A 73 -1.31 -4.32 -4.62
N ASP A 74 -2.20 -5.15 -4.10
CA ASP A 74 -3.55 -5.34 -4.66
C ASP A 74 -4.58 -4.65 -3.78
N ALA A 75 -5.55 -3.98 -4.40
CA ALA A 75 -6.68 -3.37 -3.71
C ALA A 75 -7.98 -3.51 -4.50
N ALA A 76 -9.09 -3.42 -3.77
CA ALA A 76 -10.42 -3.22 -4.34
C ALA A 76 -10.89 -1.80 -4.02
N PHE A 77 -11.60 -1.17 -4.97
CA PHE A 77 -12.12 0.18 -4.83
C PHE A 77 -13.64 0.26 -5.04
N ARG A 78 -14.32 0.99 -4.16
CA ARG A 78 -15.74 1.35 -4.28
C ARG A 78 -15.90 2.58 -5.16
N GLY A 79 -16.29 2.34 -6.40
CA GLY A 79 -16.53 3.37 -7.41
C GLY A 79 -15.91 2.98 -8.75
N ASN A 80 -15.88 3.92 -9.69
CA ASN A 80 -15.20 3.71 -10.96
C ASN A 80 -13.67 3.85 -10.82
N LEU A 81 -12.93 3.17 -11.71
CA LEU A 81 -11.47 3.10 -11.65
C LEU A 81 -10.77 4.41 -12.02
N GLU A 82 -11.38 5.27 -12.83
CA GLU A 82 -10.84 6.58 -13.18
C GLU A 82 -10.77 7.51 -11.96
N LEU A 83 -11.86 7.56 -11.19
CA LEU A 83 -11.91 8.26 -9.90
C LEU A 83 -10.89 7.68 -8.93
N ALA A 84 -10.75 6.35 -8.89
CA ALA A 84 -9.75 5.70 -8.04
C ALA A 84 -8.34 6.21 -8.36
N VAL A 85 -7.95 6.26 -9.64
CA VAL A 85 -6.63 6.76 -10.07
C VAL A 85 -6.43 8.21 -9.68
N SER A 86 -7.44 9.06 -9.90
CA SER A 86 -7.36 10.48 -9.55
C SER A 86 -7.11 10.67 -8.05
N LEU A 87 -7.90 10.01 -7.20
CA LEU A 87 -7.77 10.10 -5.75
C LEU A 87 -6.46 9.51 -5.23
N ILE A 88 -5.99 8.39 -5.79
CA ILE A 88 -4.71 7.78 -5.42
C ILE A 88 -3.55 8.70 -5.80
N THR A 89 -3.63 9.33 -6.97
CA THR A 89 -2.60 10.29 -7.43
C THR A 89 -2.51 11.45 -6.46
N GLU A 90 -3.64 12.06 -6.09
CA GLU A 90 -3.70 13.14 -5.10
C GLU A 90 -3.11 12.71 -3.75
N LYS A 91 -3.52 11.56 -3.21
CA LYS A 91 -3.01 11.08 -1.91
C LYS A 91 -1.53 10.73 -1.95
N ALA A 92 -1.05 10.16 -3.06
CA ALA A 92 0.36 9.85 -3.23
C ALA A 92 1.21 11.14 -3.28
N GLU A 93 0.72 12.18 -3.96
CA GLU A 93 1.38 13.49 -4.02
C GLU A 93 1.42 14.21 -2.67
N ILE A 94 0.31 14.22 -1.93
CA ILE A 94 0.25 14.72 -0.54
C ILE A 94 1.26 13.98 0.33
N GLY A 95 1.29 12.65 0.17
CA GLY A 95 2.25 11.78 0.80
C GLY A 95 2.01 11.53 2.29
N TRP A 96 2.99 10.91 2.95
CA TRP A 96 2.92 10.56 4.37
C TRP A 96 4.31 10.43 4.98
N CYS A 97 4.53 11.05 6.15
CA CYS A 97 5.81 10.98 6.90
C CYS A 97 7.08 11.24 6.07
N GLY A 98 7.04 12.22 5.18
CA GLY A 98 8.17 12.56 4.31
C GLY A 98 8.31 11.68 3.07
N PHE A 99 7.46 10.66 2.90
CA PHE A 99 7.27 9.99 1.63
C PHE A 99 6.28 10.76 0.77
N THR A 100 6.53 10.78 -0.53
CA THR A 100 5.59 11.16 -1.58
C THR A 100 5.59 10.07 -2.65
N GLY A 101 4.60 10.09 -3.53
CA GLY A 101 4.46 9.11 -4.59
C GLY A 101 4.02 9.75 -5.89
N ARG A 102 4.41 9.10 -7.00
CA ARG A 102 3.93 9.41 -8.34
C ARG A 102 3.33 8.16 -8.97
N VAL A 103 2.11 8.29 -9.47
CA VAL A 103 1.39 7.24 -10.18
C VAL A 103 1.82 7.25 -11.65
N THR A 104 2.10 6.08 -12.23
CA THR A 104 2.29 5.95 -13.68
C THR A 104 0.94 5.84 -14.40
N GLU A 105 0.96 6.03 -15.72
CA GLU A 105 -0.22 5.80 -16.55
C GLU A 105 -0.87 4.43 -16.26
N PRO A 106 -2.17 4.41 -15.89
CA PRO A 106 -2.91 3.18 -15.69
C PRO A 106 -3.07 2.38 -16.98
N GLN A 107 -2.95 1.07 -16.87
CA GLN A 107 -3.17 0.15 -17.98
C GLN A 107 -4.34 -0.77 -17.62
N PRO A 108 -5.37 -0.88 -18.47
CA PRO A 108 -6.49 -1.79 -18.22
C PRO A 108 -5.99 -3.24 -18.21
N ILE A 109 -6.61 -4.05 -17.36
CA ILE A 109 -6.49 -5.51 -17.39
C ILE A 109 -7.73 -6.02 -18.11
N GLU A 110 -7.54 -6.43 -19.36
CA GLU A 110 -8.62 -7.01 -20.15
C GLU A 110 -9.02 -8.37 -19.58
N THR A 111 -10.31 -8.54 -19.32
CA THR A 111 -10.90 -9.84 -19.01
C THR A 111 -11.38 -10.51 -20.29
N LEU A 112 -11.52 -11.85 -20.27
CA LEU A 112 -12.04 -12.63 -21.40
C LEU A 112 -13.42 -12.19 -21.91
N ILE A 113 -14.14 -11.37 -21.12
CA ILE A 113 -15.50 -10.89 -21.39
C ILE A 113 -15.50 -9.44 -21.90
N GLY A 114 -14.34 -8.85 -22.20
CA GLY A 114 -14.22 -7.50 -22.78
C GLY A 114 -14.54 -6.34 -21.83
N SER A 115 -14.86 -6.61 -20.57
CA SER A 115 -15.03 -5.57 -19.53
C SER A 115 -13.73 -5.39 -18.74
N THR A 116 -13.32 -4.13 -18.54
CA THR A 116 -12.18 -3.80 -17.68
C THR A 116 -12.66 -3.70 -16.24
N THR A 117 -12.43 -4.74 -15.45
CA THR A 117 -12.75 -4.76 -14.02
C THR A 117 -11.54 -4.43 -13.15
N ALA A 118 -10.35 -4.34 -13.74
CA ALA A 118 -9.13 -3.99 -13.04
C ALA A 118 -8.17 -3.17 -13.91
N ILE A 119 -7.34 -2.38 -13.25
CA ILE A 119 -6.25 -1.60 -13.84
C ILE A 119 -4.96 -1.90 -13.09
N ARG A 120 -3.84 -1.83 -13.78
CA ARG A 120 -2.50 -1.89 -13.19
C ARG A 120 -1.73 -0.60 -13.46
N PHE A 121 -0.97 -0.16 -12.47
CA PHE A 121 -0.02 0.93 -12.60
C PHE A 121 1.12 0.71 -11.61
N LYS A 122 2.04 1.68 -11.52
CA LYS A 122 3.12 1.66 -10.55
C LYS A 122 3.04 2.93 -9.70
N ILE A 123 3.26 2.78 -8.40
CA ILE A 123 3.47 3.88 -7.47
C ILE A 123 4.97 4.02 -7.24
N LYS A 124 5.54 5.13 -7.71
CA LYS A 124 6.95 5.49 -7.52
C LYS A 124 7.07 6.33 -6.25
N LEU A 125 7.54 5.71 -5.17
CA LEU A 125 7.77 6.37 -3.90
C LEU A 125 9.11 7.11 -3.91
N ALA A 126 9.09 8.33 -3.40
CA ALA A 126 10.25 9.09 -3.00
C ALA A 126 10.21 9.33 -1.50
N TYR A 127 11.37 9.41 -0.86
CA TYR A 127 11.51 9.88 0.53
C TYR A 127 12.30 11.18 0.52
N ARG A 128 11.69 12.27 1.00
CA ARG A 128 12.29 13.63 1.01
C ARG A 128 12.88 13.98 -0.36
N ASN A 129 12.07 13.82 -1.41
CA ASN A 129 12.40 14.10 -2.81
C ASN A 129 13.52 13.23 -3.43
N LYS A 130 13.88 12.11 -2.80
CA LYS A 130 14.82 11.13 -3.36
C LYS A 130 14.12 9.81 -3.63
N ASP A 131 14.30 9.27 -4.83
CA ASP A 131 13.72 7.98 -5.23
C ASP A 131 13.97 6.90 -4.20
N PHE A 132 12.90 6.29 -3.72
CA PHE A 132 12.93 5.23 -2.73
C PHE A 132 12.59 3.88 -3.36
N MET A 133 11.40 3.67 -3.90
CA MET A 133 11.11 2.41 -4.59
C MET A 133 9.92 2.54 -5.53
N THR A 134 9.75 1.57 -6.41
CA THR A 134 8.57 1.45 -7.25
C THR A 134 7.79 0.20 -6.86
N ILE A 135 6.50 0.34 -6.58
CA ILE A 135 5.59 -0.76 -6.24
C ILE A 135 4.59 -0.94 -7.37
N PRO A 136 4.53 -2.12 -8.01
CA PRO A 136 3.41 -2.47 -8.88
C PRO A 136 2.11 -2.49 -8.07
N PHE A 137 1.09 -1.87 -8.62
CA PHE A 137 -0.20 -1.70 -7.97
C PHE A 137 -1.30 -2.18 -8.91
N GLU A 138 -2.17 -3.06 -8.42
CA GLU A 138 -3.37 -3.51 -9.11
C GLU A 138 -4.60 -3.06 -8.34
N MET A 139 -5.53 -2.43 -9.05
CA MET A 139 -6.82 -2.01 -8.51
C MET A 139 -7.94 -2.70 -9.27
N SER A 140 -8.82 -3.39 -8.56
CA SER A 140 -10.09 -3.86 -9.12
C SER A 140 -11.26 -3.02 -8.63
N THR A 141 -12.36 -3.03 -9.38
CA THR A 141 -13.66 -2.60 -8.85
C THR A 141 -14.07 -3.50 -7.68
N GLU A 142 -14.90 -2.97 -6.80
CA GLU A 142 -15.60 -3.77 -5.80
C GLU A 142 -16.45 -4.86 -6.47
N GLU A 143 -16.24 -6.11 -6.07
CA GLU A 143 -17.06 -7.23 -6.49
C GLU A 143 -17.97 -7.67 -5.34
N ALA A 144 -19.21 -8.04 -5.65
CA ALA A 144 -20.16 -8.67 -4.73
C ALA A 144 -20.24 -8.01 -3.33
N ALA A 145 -20.22 -6.68 -3.29
CA ALA A 145 -20.26 -5.88 -2.06
C ALA A 145 -19.14 -6.22 -1.04
N SER A 146 -17.97 -6.63 -1.54
CA SER A 146 -16.81 -7.04 -0.74
C SER A 146 -16.26 -5.97 0.20
N LEU A 147 -16.59 -4.68 -0.02
CA LEU A 147 -16.18 -3.58 0.85
C LEU A 147 -17.26 -3.20 1.88
N ASN A 148 -18.40 -3.90 1.97
CA ASN A 148 -19.43 -3.61 2.98
C ASN A 148 -18.94 -3.88 4.41
N GLU A 149 -18.13 -4.91 4.58
CA GLU A 149 -17.58 -5.32 5.87
C GLU A 149 -16.05 -5.47 5.78
N PRO A 150 -15.31 -4.38 5.53
CA PRO A 150 -13.86 -4.46 5.47
C PRO A 150 -13.31 -4.64 6.88
N GLU A 151 -12.27 -5.45 7.02
CA GLU A 151 -11.56 -5.58 8.28
C GLU A 151 -10.59 -4.41 8.43
N VAL A 152 -10.81 -3.57 9.46
CA VAL A 152 -9.96 -2.42 9.75
C VAL A 152 -9.04 -2.77 10.93
N ILE A 153 -7.76 -3.00 10.65
CA ILE A 153 -6.80 -3.54 11.62
C ILE A 153 -5.46 -2.82 11.57
N ALA A 154 -4.75 -2.81 12.69
CA ALA A 154 -3.39 -2.30 12.74
C ALA A 154 -2.43 -3.20 11.94
N LEU A 155 -1.39 -2.60 11.36
CA LEU A 155 -0.33 -3.37 10.71
C LEU A 155 0.45 -4.21 11.73
N ALA A 156 0.81 -5.43 11.36
CA ALA A 156 1.59 -6.32 12.21
C ALA A 156 3.04 -5.86 12.41
N ILE A 157 3.53 -4.99 11.54
CA ILE A 157 4.91 -4.52 11.55
C ILE A 157 4.96 -3.06 12.00
N SER A 158 5.68 -2.83 13.10
CA SER A 158 5.94 -1.50 13.65
C SER A 158 6.91 -0.71 12.77
N LEU A 159 6.51 0.49 12.36
CA LEU A 159 7.37 1.39 11.58
C LEU A 159 8.26 2.29 12.46
N LYS A 160 8.11 2.24 13.79
CA LYS A 160 8.99 2.95 14.74
C LYS A 160 10.45 2.55 14.63
N ARG A 161 10.73 1.31 14.19
CA ARG A 161 12.11 0.82 13.99
C ARG A 161 12.88 1.62 12.93
N VAL A 162 12.16 2.23 11.99
CA VAL A 162 12.71 3.17 11.01
C VAL A 162 12.35 4.62 11.33
N GLN A 163 12.01 4.89 12.60
CA GLN A 163 11.66 6.21 13.14
C GLN A 163 10.48 6.90 12.45
N LEU A 164 9.60 6.13 11.81
CA LEU A 164 8.32 6.62 11.31
C LEU A 164 7.27 6.48 12.42
N ILE A 165 6.19 7.26 12.33
CA ILE A 165 5.04 7.06 13.22
C ILE A 165 4.35 5.75 12.83
N GLU A 166 3.55 5.20 13.75
CA GLU A 166 2.78 4.01 13.42
C GLU A 166 1.65 4.36 12.45
N PRO A 167 1.39 3.51 11.45
CA PRO A 167 0.21 3.66 10.62
C PRO A 167 -1.06 3.45 11.46
N ALA A 168 -2.13 4.13 11.08
CA ALA A 168 -3.47 3.90 11.54
C ALA A 168 -3.95 2.49 11.14
N ALA A 169 -5.11 2.10 11.66
CA ALA A 169 -5.74 0.85 11.26
C ALA A 169 -6.17 0.94 9.78
N ILE A 170 -5.69 -0.01 8.98
CA ILE A 170 -5.88 -0.07 7.52
C ILE A 170 -7.05 -0.99 7.20
N ALA A 171 -7.81 -0.64 6.16
CA ALA A 171 -8.89 -1.47 5.64
C ALA A 171 -8.37 -2.59 4.73
N PHE A 172 -8.83 -3.81 4.98
CA PHE A 172 -8.51 -5.01 4.21
C PHE A 172 -9.78 -5.75 3.82
N LEU A 173 -9.76 -6.45 2.68
CA LEU A 173 -10.80 -7.42 2.41
C LEU A 173 -10.73 -8.58 3.43
N PRO A 174 -11.88 -9.11 3.88
CA PRO A 174 -11.93 -10.26 4.77
C PRO A 174 -11.25 -11.49 4.17
N ILE A 175 -10.60 -12.28 5.02
CA ILE A 175 -10.06 -13.58 4.61
C ILE A 175 -11.23 -14.58 4.63
N ARG A 176 -11.66 -15.04 3.45
CA ARG A 176 -12.64 -16.12 3.37
C ARG A 176 -11.90 -17.45 3.53
N PHE A 177 -12.26 -18.21 4.57
CA PHE A 177 -11.79 -19.58 4.82
C PHE A 177 -12.70 -20.59 4.12
#